data_AF-A0A925Q302-F1
#
_entry.id   AF-A0A925Q302-F1
#
_cell.length_a   1.000
_cell.length_b   1.000
_cell.length_c   1.000
_cell.angle_alpha   90.00
_cell.angle_beta   90.00
_cell.angle_gamma   90.00
#
_symmetry.space_group_name_H-M   'P 1'
#
loop_
_entity.id
_entity.type
_entity.pdbx_description
1 polymer ?
#
loop_
_entity_poly.entity_id
_entity_poly.type
_entity_poly.pdbx_seq_one_letter_code
_entity_poly.pdbx_strand_id
1 'polypeptide(L)'
;MKHFLYLTNTRLVSLVSQGRRIVARREFAVSGAGASAFEMYLANLKDVPTHLLVDLAEEDFRLDTVPHVGARDREAILGRKLTQIFRNTPYRHALLQGREPDGRRDDRVFYTAITNPELLRPWLEMLERLHVPLGGIHSAAVFSGVLLEELDLLFAHTLLVTFTPGDAMRQSYFRDREIKFSRITPIDLEEGQSLGTMIAEETTRTWQYLDSLRNFAPEDRLEVCILVHPNDRRVVEPELRDFAQLQYRVLDIEQVAAKLGLKPAPLDSTAEEVMVHLFLLRRAENHFASEELRRFATLRRARITLTQAAFGVIAASLA
;
A
#
# COMPACT_ATOMS: atom_id res chain seq x y z
N MET A 1 1.89 12.39 17.49
CA MET A 1 1.28 12.71 16.18
C MET A 1 2.11 12.06 15.09
N LYS A 2 1.48 11.58 14.02
CA LYS A 2 2.13 11.11 12.79
C LYS A 2 1.42 11.72 11.60
N HIS A 3 2.12 11.83 10.48
CA HIS A 3 1.61 12.35 9.23
C HIS A 3 1.80 11.30 8.13
N PHE A 4 0.80 11.17 7.27
CA PHE A 4 0.78 10.22 6.18
C PHE A 4 0.38 10.95 4.91
N LEU A 5 1.09 10.62 3.84
CA LEU A 5 0.81 11.07 2.50
C LEU A 5 0.39 9.83 1.71
N TYR A 6 -0.81 9.84 1.15
CA TYR A 6 -1.30 8.79 0.26
C TYR A 6 -1.31 9.33 -1.15
N LEU A 7 -0.41 8.86 -2.00
CA LEU A 7 -0.19 9.38 -3.34
C LEU A 7 -0.79 8.43 -4.38
N THR A 8 -1.74 8.94 -5.16
CA THR A 8 -2.27 8.33 -6.38
C THR A 8 -1.79 9.10 -7.61
N ASN A 9 -2.15 8.63 -8.81
CA ASN A 9 -1.81 9.32 -10.06
C ASN A 9 -2.42 10.72 -10.17
N THR A 10 -3.54 10.97 -9.50
CA THR A 10 -4.32 12.21 -9.65
C THR A 10 -4.46 12.99 -8.34
N ARG A 11 -4.35 12.32 -7.19
CA ARG A 11 -4.56 12.91 -5.85
C ARG A 11 -3.38 12.64 -4.91
N LEU A 12 -3.14 13.60 -4.03
CA LEU A 12 -2.34 13.43 -2.82
C LEU A 12 -3.24 13.68 -1.62
N VAL A 13 -3.46 12.66 -0.80
CA VAL A 13 -4.22 12.79 0.46
C VAL A 13 -3.25 12.88 1.64
N SER A 14 -3.30 13.99 2.36
CA SER A 14 -2.66 14.16 3.66
C SER A 14 -3.58 13.69 4.77
N LEU A 15 -3.07 12.79 5.62
CA LEU A 15 -3.75 12.27 6.81
C LEU A 15 -2.86 12.50 8.04
N VAL A 16 -3.42 13.14 9.07
CA VAL A 16 -2.73 13.34 10.36
C VAL A 16 -3.37 12.48 11.41
N SER A 17 -2.55 11.73 12.16
CA SER A 17 -3.02 10.88 13.25
C SER A 17 -2.50 11.28 14.62
N GLN A 18 -3.36 11.09 15.63
CA GLN A 18 -3.00 11.13 17.04
C GLN A 18 -3.34 9.78 17.67
N GLY A 19 -2.30 9.04 18.09
CA GLY A 19 -2.46 7.63 18.43
C GLY A 19 -2.93 6.84 17.21
N ARG A 20 -4.07 6.17 17.34
CA ARG A 20 -4.74 5.40 16.27
C ARG A 20 -5.90 6.14 15.61
N ARG A 21 -6.15 7.41 16.00
CA ARG A 21 -7.26 8.20 15.45
C ARG A 21 -6.74 9.09 14.32
N ILE A 22 -7.44 9.11 13.20
CA ILE A 22 -7.24 10.10 12.13
C ILE A 22 -7.96 11.38 12.57
N VAL A 23 -7.22 12.48 12.67
CA VAL A 23 -7.73 13.77 13.18
C VAL A 23 -7.82 14.85 12.11
N ALA A 24 -7.17 14.65 10.96
CA ALA A 24 -7.31 15.53 9.81
C ALA A 24 -7.09 14.75 8.51
N ARG A 25 -7.93 15.04 7.50
CA ARG A 25 -7.82 14.61 6.11
C ARG A 25 -7.86 15.84 5.21
N ARG A 26 -6.89 15.96 4.29
CA ARG A 26 -6.83 17.03 3.27
C ARG A 26 -6.38 16.43 1.96
N GLU A 27 -7.06 16.77 0.89
CA GLU A 27 -6.79 16.25 -0.45
C GLU A 27 -6.29 17.37 -1.36
N PHE A 28 -5.27 17.06 -2.16
CA PHE A 28 -4.64 17.97 -3.10
C PHE A 28 -4.62 17.31 -4.48
N ALA A 29 -4.86 18.10 -5.53
CA ALA A 29 -4.62 17.63 -6.89
C ALA A 29 -3.11 17.49 -7.13
N VAL A 30 -2.70 16.45 -7.85
CA VAL A 30 -1.28 16.27 -8.27
C VAL A 30 -0.88 17.32 -9.32
N SER A 31 -1.85 17.85 -10.07
CA SER A 31 -1.64 18.85 -11.12
C SER A 31 -2.06 20.27 -10.71
N GLY A 32 -1.62 21.25 -11.50
CA GLY A 32 -2.02 22.66 -11.34
C GLY A 32 -1.58 23.26 -10.01
N ALA A 33 -2.50 24.00 -9.36
CA ALA A 33 -2.21 24.70 -8.10
C ALA A 33 -2.11 23.79 -6.86
N GLY A 34 -2.40 22.49 -7.00
CA GLY A 34 -2.45 21.56 -5.87
C GLY A 34 -1.11 21.36 -5.18
N ALA A 35 0.00 21.32 -5.94
CA ALA A 35 1.34 21.22 -5.37
C ALA A 35 1.71 22.42 -4.49
N SER A 36 1.43 23.64 -4.93
CA SER A 36 1.70 24.86 -4.13
C SER A 36 0.83 24.93 -2.87
N ALA A 37 -0.45 24.52 -2.98
CA ALA A 37 -1.34 24.44 -1.82
C ALA A 37 -0.83 23.40 -0.79
N PHE A 38 -0.35 22.26 -1.28
CA PHE A 38 0.26 21.24 -0.43
C PHE A 38 1.53 21.74 0.26
N GLU A 39 2.40 22.48 -0.43
CA GLU A 39 3.63 23.03 0.18
C GLU A 39 3.33 23.97 1.36
N MET A 40 2.39 24.90 1.18
CA MET A 40 1.94 25.79 2.25
C MET A 40 1.35 25.02 3.43
N TYR A 41 0.58 23.97 3.15
CA TYR A 41 0.02 23.10 4.17
C TYR A 41 1.12 22.34 4.93
N LEU A 42 2.06 21.73 4.20
CA LEU A 42 3.15 20.90 4.71
C LEU A 42 4.11 21.69 5.61
N ALA A 43 4.31 22.98 5.36
CA ALA A 43 5.13 23.85 6.20
C ALA A 43 4.70 23.84 7.68
N ASN A 44 3.41 23.63 7.96
CA ASN A 44 2.86 23.53 9.32
C ASN A 44 3.11 22.15 9.98
N LEU A 45 3.57 21.16 9.21
CA LEU A 45 3.81 19.78 9.64
C LEU A 45 5.28 19.37 9.53
N LYS A 46 6.20 20.32 9.32
CA LYS A 46 7.62 20.03 9.01
C LYS A 46 8.36 19.20 10.08
N ASP A 47 7.97 19.28 11.34
CA ASP A 47 8.61 18.53 12.44
C ASP A 47 7.93 17.18 12.74
N VAL A 48 6.87 16.85 11.99
CA VAL A 48 6.01 15.69 12.22
C VAL A 48 6.54 14.50 11.40
N PRO A 49 6.81 13.34 12.02
CA PRO A 49 7.19 12.12 11.31
C PRO A 49 6.18 11.81 10.21
N THR A 50 6.67 11.79 8.96
CA THR A 50 5.85 11.65 7.76
C THR A 50 6.14 10.31 7.07
N HIS A 51 5.12 9.63 6.60
CA HIS A 51 5.24 8.40 5.80
C HIS A 51 4.51 8.59 4.47
N LEU A 52 5.09 8.10 3.38
CA LEU A 52 4.48 8.14 2.05
C LEU A 52 3.98 6.74 1.68
N LEU A 53 2.68 6.59 1.48
CA LEU A 53 2.07 5.42 0.88
C LEU A 53 1.87 5.74 -0.60
N VAL A 54 2.41 4.89 -1.48
CA VAL A 54 2.24 5.02 -2.93
C VAL A 54 1.21 4.02 -3.41
N ASP A 55 0.27 4.53 -4.18
CA ASP A 55 -0.82 3.78 -4.79
C ASP A 55 -0.92 4.18 -6.27
N LEU A 56 0.07 3.73 -7.03
CA LEU A 56 0.33 4.18 -8.40
C LEU A 56 0.12 3.05 -9.41
N ALA A 57 -0.31 3.40 -10.62
CA ALA A 57 -0.42 2.48 -11.74
C ALA A 57 0.96 2.05 -12.28
N GLU A 58 1.99 2.88 -12.09
CA GLU A 58 3.36 2.68 -12.53
C GLU A 58 4.19 1.80 -11.57
N GLU A 59 3.55 1.19 -10.57
CA GLU A 59 4.17 0.15 -9.76
C GLU A 59 4.16 -1.18 -10.53
N ASP A 60 5.34 -1.67 -10.93
CA ASP A 60 5.52 -2.96 -11.61
C ASP A 60 5.94 -4.04 -10.62
N PHE A 61 5.54 -5.28 -10.91
CA PHE A 61 5.70 -6.44 -10.04
C PHE A 61 6.29 -7.63 -10.80
N ARG A 62 7.27 -8.32 -10.21
CA ARG A 62 7.90 -9.52 -10.81
C ARG A 62 8.08 -10.62 -9.79
N LEU A 63 7.66 -11.82 -10.15
CA LEU A 63 7.91 -13.04 -9.40
C LEU A 63 9.20 -13.70 -9.91
N ASP A 64 9.98 -14.26 -8.99
CA ASP A 64 11.21 -14.99 -9.29
C ASP A 64 11.56 -15.95 -8.14
N THR A 65 12.59 -16.75 -8.35
CA THR A 65 13.23 -17.56 -7.31
C THR A 65 14.72 -17.28 -7.26
N VAL A 66 15.30 -17.37 -6.07
CA VAL A 66 16.75 -17.23 -5.86
C VAL A 66 17.30 -18.40 -5.04
N PRO A 67 18.55 -18.82 -5.28
CA PRO A 67 19.20 -19.82 -4.43
C PRO A 67 19.12 -19.42 -2.96
N HIS A 68 18.79 -20.37 -2.10
CA HIS A 68 18.83 -20.14 -0.65
C HIS A 68 20.28 -20.05 -0.16
N VAL A 69 20.71 -18.84 0.21
CA VAL A 69 22.08 -18.54 0.64
C VAL A 69 22.11 -17.65 1.89
N GLY A 70 23.30 -17.45 2.46
CA GLY A 70 23.51 -16.57 3.61
C GLY A 70 23.05 -15.13 3.34
N ALA A 71 22.72 -14.40 4.40
CA ALA A 71 22.04 -13.10 4.30
C ALA A 71 22.78 -12.09 3.39
N ARG A 72 24.10 -11.99 3.51
CA ARG A 72 24.93 -11.08 2.68
C ARG A 72 24.89 -11.44 1.21
N ASP A 73 25.06 -12.72 0.88
CA ASP A 73 25.03 -13.20 -0.50
C ASP A 73 23.62 -13.04 -1.10
N ARG A 74 22.59 -13.29 -0.28
CA ARG A 74 21.19 -13.10 -0.69
C ARG A 74 20.93 -11.64 -1.02
N GLU A 75 21.33 -10.70 -0.16
CA GLU A 75 21.21 -9.26 -0.41
C GLU A 75 21.95 -8.85 -1.70
N ALA A 76 23.15 -9.38 -1.95
CA ALA A 76 23.89 -9.14 -3.18
C ALA A 76 23.22 -9.74 -4.43
N ILE A 77 22.58 -10.90 -4.33
CA ILE A 77 21.78 -11.51 -5.42
C ILE A 77 20.54 -10.64 -5.71
N LEU A 78 19.79 -10.30 -4.67
CA LEU A 78 18.56 -9.48 -4.78
C LEU A 78 18.88 -8.11 -5.37
N GLY A 79 19.93 -7.44 -4.90
CA GLY A 79 20.37 -6.13 -5.42
C GLY A 79 20.77 -6.17 -6.89
N ARG A 80 21.46 -7.24 -7.33
CA ARG A 80 21.78 -7.45 -8.76
C ARG A 80 20.54 -7.68 -9.60
N LYS A 81 19.61 -8.54 -9.14
CA LYS A 81 18.34 -8.80 -9.86
C LYS A 81 17.48 -7.54 -9.95
N LEU A 82 17.32 -6.80 -8.85
CA LEU A 82 16.65 -5.50 -8.84
C LEU A 82 17.26 -4.52 -9.84
N THR A 83 18.60 -4.48 -9.94
CA THR A 83 19.30 -3.64 -10.92
C THR A 83 19.07 -4.09 -12.35
N GLN A 84 19.03 -5.41 -12.59
CA GLN A 84 18.81 -5.97 -13.91
C GLN A 84 17.39 -5.74 -14.42
N ILE A 85 16.39 -5.93 -13.55
CA ILE A 85 14.96 -5.85 -13.85
C ILE A 85 14.51 -4.37 -13.91
N PHE A 86 14.89 -3.56 -12.92
CA PHE A 86 14.43 -2.18 -12.75
C PHE A 86 15.60 -1.19 -12.87
N ARG A 87 16.12 -1.03 -14.08
CA ARG A 87 17.33 -0.23 -14.36
C ARG A 87 17.16 1.26 -14.12
N ASN A 88 15.97 1.79 -14.40
CA ASN A 88 15.74 3.24 -14.52
C ASN A 88 15.07 3.86 -13.29
N THR A 89 15.00 3.14 -12.16
CA THR A 89 14.37 3.66 -10.95
C THR A 89 15.14 3.26 -9.70
N PRO A 90 15.35 4.19 -8.75
CA PRO A 90 15.87 3.86 -7.43
C PRO A 90 14.79 3.25 -6.51
N TYR A 91 13.50 3.40 -6.85
CA TYR A 91 12.38 2.97 -6.04
C TYR A 91 12.03 1.52 -6.35
N ARG A 92 12.82 0.60 -5.79
CA ARG A 92 12.68 -0.83 -6.04
C ARG A 92 12.96 -1.65 -4.79
N HIS A 93 12.24 -2.75 -4.62
CA HIS A 93 12.26 -3.55 -3.40
C HIS A 93 12.05 -5.04 -3.71
N ALA A 94 12.57 -5.91 -2.85
CA ALA A 94 12.43 -7.36 -2.95
C ALA A 94 11.85 -7.93 -1.65
N LEU A 95 10.72 -8.61 -1.75
CA LEU A 95 10.05 -9.29 -0.65
C LEU A 95 10.27 -10.80 -0.76
N LEU A 96 10.76 -11.41 0.33
CA LEU A 96 10.88 -12.86 0.42
C LEU A 96 9.53 -13.46 0.82
N GLN A 97 9.06 -14.43 0.04
CA GLN A 97 7.76 -15.08 0.19
C GLN A 97 7.93 -16.58 0.46
N GLY A 98 8.72 -16.90 1.49
CA GLY A 98 9.02 -18.28 1.83
C GLY A 98 9.89 -19.00 0.80
N ARG A 99 9.73 -20.32 0.72
CA ARG A 99 10.59 -21.22 -0.04
C ARG A 99 9.78 -22.18 -0.88
N GLU A 100 10.33 -22.56 -2.03
CA GLU A 100 9.78 -23.63 -2.83
C GLU A 100 9.68 -24.93 -2.02
N PRO A 101 8.54 -25.64 -2.12
CA PRO A 101 8.34 -26.89 -1.38
C PRO A 101 9.28 -27.99 -1.88
N ASP A 102 9.57 -27.97 -3.18
CA ASP A 102 10.30 -29.02 -3.88
C ASP A 102 11.64 -28.53 -4.49
N GLY A 103 12.41 -29.47 -5.02
CA GLY A 103 13.69 -29.18 -5.69
C GLY A 103 14.75 -28.63 -4.74
N ARG A 104 15.50 -27.61 -5.19
CA ARG A 104 16.54 -26.95 -4.36
C ARG A 104 15.96 -26.14 -3.21
N ARG A 105 14.63 -25.98 -3.14
CA ARG A 105 13.92 -25.18 -2.13
C ARG A 105 14.42 -23.74 -2.10
N ASP A 106 14.47 -23.15 -3.30
CA ASP A 106 14.87 -21.77 -3.52
C ASP A 106 13.92 -20.81 -2.80
N ASP A 107 14.45 -19.64 -2.44
CA ASP A 107 13.65 -18.58 -1.84
C ASP A 107 12.76 -17.98 -2.94
N ARG A 108 11.45 -17.92 -2.70
CA ARG A 108 10.51 -17.18 -3.56
C ARG A 108 10.66 -15.70 -3.30
N VAL A 109 10.71 -14.92 -4.38
CA VAL A 109 10.88 -13.48 -4.29
C VAL A 109 9.82 -12.76 -5.12
N PHE A 110 9.21 -11.76 -4.50
CA PHE A 110 8.36 -10.78 -5.14
C PHE A 110 9.11 -9.45 -5.23
N TYR A 111 9.46 -9.03 -6.44
CA TYR A 111 10.05 -7.72 -6.69
C TYR A 111 8.96 -6.70 -7.02
N THR A 112 9.09 -5.50 -6.47
CA THR A 112 8.24 -4.34 -6.81
C THR A 112 9.11 -3.13 -7.12
N ALA A 113 8.68 -2.28 -8.05
CA ALA A 113 9.31 -0.98 -8.29
C ALA A 113 8.35 0.06 -8.85
N ILE A 114 8.57 1.34 -8.51
CA ILE A 114 7.91 2.47 -9.17
C ILE A 114 8.70 2.79 -10.43
N THR A 115 8.17 2.39 -11.59
CA THR A 115 8.87 2.45 -12.88
C THR A 115 9.07 3.87 -13.39
N ASN A 116 8.20 4.79 -12.99
CA ASN A 116 8.32 6.22 -13.28
C ASN A 116 8.69 7.02 -12.01
N PRO A 117 10.00 7.26 -11.74
CA PRO A 117 10.43 7.98 -10.55
C PRO A 117 9.96 9.44 -10.49
N GLU A 118 9.52 9.99 -11.63
CA GLU A 118 9.01 11.36 -11.76
C GLU A 118 7.77 11.64 -10.96
N LEU A 119 6.96 10.61 -10.71
CA LEU A 119 5.73 10.74 -9.95
C LEU A 119 5.99 11.10 -8.48
N LEU A 120 7.14 10.66 -7.94
CA LEU A 120 7.53 10.90 -6.55
C LEU A 120 8.37 12.17 -6.41
N ARG A 121 9.15 12.51 -7.44
CA ARG A 121 10.17 13.57 -7.39
C ARG A 121 9.65 14.91 -6.83
N PRO A 122 8.54 15.50 -7.33
CA PRO A 122 8.05 16.79 -6.82
C PRO A 122 7.74 16.76 -5.32
N TRP A 123 7.20 15.64 -4.83
CA TRP A 123 6.83 15.47 -3.42
C TRP A 123 8.05 15.27 -2.54
N LEU A 124 9.00 14.44 -2.98
CA LEU A 124 10.22 14.16 -2.24
C LEU A 124 11.13 15.40 -2.18
N GLU A 125 11.25 16.17 -3.26
CA GLU A 125 12.00 17.43 -3.26
C GLU A 125 11.39 18.46 -2.32
N MET A 126 10.06 18.49 -2.18
CA MET A 126 9.37 19.36 -1.24
C MET A 126 9.58 18.93 0.21
N LEU A 127 9.47 17.63 0.50
CA LEU A 127 9.78 17.08 1.83
C LEU A 127 11.23 17.37 2.22
N GLU A 128 12.16 17.18 1.28
CA GLU A 128 13.58 17.47 1.44
C GLU A 128 13.82 18.95 1.72
N ARG A 129 13.29 19.87 0.90
CA ARG A 129 13.44 21.33 1.06
C ARG A 129 12.92 21.84 2.39
N LEU A 130 11.81 21.28 2.87
CA LEU A 130 11.21 21.63 4.15
C LEU A 130 11.79 20.84 5.35
N HIS A 131 12.80 19.99 5.11
CA HIS A 131 13.44 19.12 6.10
C HIS A 131 12.46 18.22 6.85
N VAL A 132 11.40 17.77 6.17
CA VAL A 132 10.36 16.93 6.76
C VAL A 132 10.95 15.54 7.07
N PRO A 133 10.75 15.01 8.29
CA PRO A 133 11.29 13.70 8.68
C PRO A 133 10.49 12.56 8.02
N LEU A 134 10.86 12.20 6.79
CA LEU A 134 10.31 11.05 6.07
C LEU A 134 10.80 9.73 6.70
N GLY A 135 9.87 8.93 7.23
CA GLY A 135 10.14 7.65 7.87
C GLY A 135 10.25 6.47 6.90
N GLY A 136 9.60 6.56 5.74
CA GLY A 136 9.63 5.53 4.71
C GLY A 136 8.66 5.81 3.57
N ILE A 137 8.84 5.08 2.48
CA ILE A 137 7.93 5.05 1.32
C ILE A 137 7.45 3.61 1.17
N HIS A 138 6.13 3.44 1.08
CA HIS A 138 5.45 2.17 1.28
C HIS A 138 4.49 1.87 0.12
N SER A 139 4.57 0.67 -0.47
CA SER A 139 3.60 0.18 -1.45
C SER A 139 2.25 -0.11 -0.80
N ALA A 140 1.18 0.56 -1.26
CA ALA A 140 -0.18 0.24 -0.86
C ALA A 140 -0.58 -1.17 -1.31
N ALA A 141 -0.11 -1.62 -2.48
CA ALA A 141 -0.36 -2.96 -3.01
C ALA A 141 0.14 -4.05 -2.05
N VAL A 142 1.42 -4.00 -1.69
CA VAL A 142 2.04 -4.97 -0.79
C VAL A 142 1.38 -4.91 0.59
N PHE A 143 1.15 -3.69 1.09
CA PHE A 143 0.60 -3.50 2.43
C PHE A 143 -0.88 -3.91 2.54
N SER A 144 -1.63 -3.91 1.44
CA SER A 144 -3.05 -4.27 1.44
C SER A 144 -3.33 -5.70 1.93
N GLY A 145 -2.35 -6.61 1.87
CA GLY A 145 -2.48 -7.97 2.45
C GLY A 145 -2.74 -7.97 3.95
N VAL A 146 -2.28 -6.93 4.67
CA VAL A 146 -2.53 -6.77 6.11
C VAL A 146 -4.04 -6.62 6.38
N LEU A 147 -4.81 -6.02 5.46
CA LEU A 147 -6.27 -5.93 5.61
C LEU A 147 -6.90 -7.33 5.69
N LEU A 148 -6.49 -8.24 4.81
CA LEU A 148 -7.02 -9.61 4.79
C LEU A 148 -6.68 -10.34 6.09
N GLU A 149 -5.47 -10.15 6.62
CA GLU A 149 -5.05 -10.73 7.90
C GLU A 149 -5.84 -10.20 9.09
N GLU A 150 -6.02 -8.87 9.21
CA GLU A 150 -6.81 -8.29 10.30
C GLU A 150 -8.29 -8.67 10.25
N LEU A 151 -8.79 -8.99 9.05
CA LEU A 151 -10.16 -9.43 8.84
C LEU A 151 -10.36 -10.94 8.98
N ASP A 152 -9.28 -11.72 9.11
CA ASP A 152 -9.28 -13.19 9.10
C ASP A 152 -9.89 -13.76 7.80
N LEU A 153 -9.61 -13.08 6.68
CA LEU A 153 -10.02 -13.48 5.33
C LEU A 153 -8.88 -14.22 4.64
N LEU A 154 -8.60 -15.43 5.15
CA LEU A 154 -7.48 -16.25 4.73
C LEU A 154 -7.97 -17.38 3.83
N PHE A 155 -7.81 -17.19 2.51
CA PHE A 155 -8.14 -18.19 1.50
C PHE A 155 -6.91 -18.54 0.66
N ALA A 156 -6.94 -19.69 -0.01
CA ALA A 156 -5.88 -20.12 -0.92
C ALA A 156 -5.66 -19.09 -2.03
N HIS A 157 -6.76 -18.54 -2.58
CA HIS A 157 -6.74 -17.50 -3.61
C HIS A 157 -7.66 -16.36 -3.22
N THR A 158 -7.11 -15.16 -3.07
CA THR A 158 -7.88 -13.96 -2.74
C THR A 158 -7.55 -12.85 -3.71
N LEU A 159 -8.58 -12.25 -4.31
CA LEU A 159 -8.48 -11.00 -5.03
C LEU A 159 -9.07 -9.90 -4.17
N LEU A 160 -8.22 -9.02 -3.64
CA LEU A 160 -8.67 -7.84 -2.91
C LEU A 160 -8.89 -6.68 -3.88
N VAL A 161 -10.09 -6.11 -3.88
CA VAL A 161 -10.49 -4.93 -4.65
C VAL A 161 -10.73 -3.77 -3.69
N THR A 162 -9.97 -2.69 -3.88
CA THR A 162 -10.08 -1.45 -3.09
C THR A 162 -10.15 -0.23 -4.01
N PHE A 163 -10.87 0.80 -3.59
CA PHE A 163 -10.95 2.07 -4.33
C PHE A 163 -9.92 3.06 -3.80
N THR A 164 -9.49 3.95 -4.69
CA THR A 164 -8.41 4.90 -4.43
C THR A 164 -8.91 6.32 -4.72
N PRO A 165 -8.41 7.33 -3.99
CA PRO A 165 -8.72 8.72 -4.31
C PRO A 165 -8.38 9.08 -5.76
N GLY A 166 -9.35 9.64 -6.47
CA GLY A 166 -9.21 10.00 -7.88
C GLY A 166 -9.69 8.92 -8.85
N ASP A 167 -10.78 8.24 -8.48
CA ASP A 167 -11.58 7.38 -9.35
C ASP A 167 -10.77 6.27 -10.01
N ALA A 168 -10.09 5.45 -9.20
CA ALA A 168 -9.46 4.23 -9.68
C ALA A 168 -9.63 3.10 -8.65
N MET A 169 -9.64 1.86 -9.13
CA MET A 169 -9.65 0.66 -8.29
C MET A 169 -8.33 -0.09 -8.39
N ARG A 170 -7.85 -0.60 -7.26
CA ARG A 170 -6.74 -1.53 -7.18
C ARG A 170 -7.26 -2.95 -7.00
N GLN A 171 -6.70 -3.87 -7.78
CA GLN A 171 -6.88 -5.31 -7.64
C GLN A 171 -5.54 -5.92 -7.22
N SER A 172 -5.48 -6.49 -6.03
CA SER A 172 -4.30 -7.19 -5.51
C SER A 172 -4.62 -8.66 -5.32
N TYR A 173 -3.87 -9.53 -6.01
CA TYR A 173 -4.07 -10.98 -5.92
C TYR A 173 -3.05 -11.61 -4.97
N PHE A 174 -3.57 -12.42 -4.05
CA PHE A 174 -2.81 -13.16 -3.07
C PHE A 174 -3.04 -14.66 -3.27
N ARG A 175 -1.95 -15.43 -3.19
CA ARG A 175 -1.99 -16.89 -3.07
C ARG A 175 -1.33 -17.30 -1.78
N ASP A 176 -2.06 -17.99 -0.90
CA ASP A 176 -1.58 -18.39 0.43
C ASP A 176 -0.97 -17.23 1.22
N ARG A 177 -1.67 -16.07 1.24
CA ARG A 177 -1.24 -14.79 1.86
C ARG A 177 -0.05 -14.10 1.20
N GLU A 178 0.54 -14.69 0.17
CA GLU A 178 1.63 -14.09 -0.58
C GLU A 178 1.08 -13.30 -1.78
N ILE A 179 1.37 -12.00 -1.85
CA ILE A 179 1.01 -11.18 -3.02
C ILE A 179 1.69 -11.72 -4.29
N LYS A 180 0.93 -11.88 -5.37
CA LYS A 180 1.44 -12.39 -6.65
C LYS A 180 1.42 -11.34 -7.76
N PHE A 181 0.45 -10.44 -7.75
CA PHE A 181 0.48 -9.21 -8.54
C PHE A 181 -0.50 -8.18 -7.95
N SER A 182 -0.39 -6.94 -8.43
CA SER A 182 -1.41 -5.93 -8.23
C SER A 182 -1.52 -5.05 -9.47
N ARG A 183 -2.70 -4.47 -9.72
CA ARG A 183 -2.93 -3.51 -10.81
C ARG A 183 -3.91 -2.43 -10.40
N ILE A 184 -3.73 -1.23 -10.93
CA ILE A 184 -4.72 -0.16 -10.85
C ILE A 184 -5.45 -0.05 -12.19
N THR A 185 -6.77 0.05 -12.13
CA THR A 185 -7.63 0.32 -13.28
C THR A 185 -8.41 1.61 -12.98
N PRO A 186 -8.29 2.67 -13.82
CA PRO A 186 -9.12 3.86 -13.70
C PRO A 186 -10.60 3.51 -13.82
N ILE A 187 -11.44 4.19 -13.04
CA ILE A 187 -12.89 4.09 -13.09
C ILE A 187 -13.39 5.14 -14.08
N ASP A 188 -13.49 4.71 -15.32
CA ASP A 188 -14.06 5.47 -16.43
C ASP A 188 -15.31 4.71 -16.90
N LEU A 189 -16.47 5.15 -16.41
CA LEU A 189 -17.73 4.45 -16.68
C LEU A 189 -18.26 4.86 -18.05
N GLU A 190 -18.51 3.88 -18.92
CA GLU A 190 -19.19 4.10 -20.19
C GLU A 190 -20.65 4.56 -19.97
N GLU A 191 -21.25 5.19 -20.99
CA GLU A 191 -22.64 5.66 -20.89
C GLU A 191 -23.60 4.50 -20.58
N GLY A 192 -24.27 4.57 -19.43
CA GLY A 192 -25.19 3.54 -18.95
C GLY A 192 -24.52 2.37 -18.20
N GLN A 193 -23.19 2.32 -18.10
CA GLN A 193 -22.48 1.32 -17.30
C GLN A 193 -22.54 1.67 -15.82
N SER A 194 -22.91 0.70 -14.98
CA SER A 194 -22.86 0.87 -13.53
C SER A 194 -21.45 0.54 -13.00
N LEU A 195 -21.12 1.08 -11.82
CA LEU A 195 -19.90 0.70 -11.11
C LEU A 195 -19.82 -0.80 -10.84
N GLY A 196 -20.95 -1.43 -10.48
CA GLY A 196 -21.03 -2.88 -10.24
C GLY A 196 -20.68 -3.70 -11.48
N THR A 197 -21.22 -3.31 -12.64
CA THR A 197 -20.96 -3.97 -13.92
C THR A 197 -19.48 -3.88 -14.29
N MET A 198 -18.87 -2.70 -14.13
CA MET A 198 -17.44 -2.48 -14.40
C MET A 198 -16.55 -3.36 -13.49
N ILE A 199 -16.87 -3.46 -12.20
CA ILE A 199 -16.15 -4.33 -11.24
C ILE A 199 -16.30 -5.80 -11.64
N ALA A 200 -17.51 -6.24 -11.98
CA ALA A 200 -17.79 -7.62 -12.37
C ALA A 200 -17.01 -8.02 -13.64
N GLU A 201 -16.97 -7.13 -14.64
CA GLU A 201 -16.19 -7.34 -15.86
C GLU A 201 -14.69 -7.45 -15.56
N GLU A 202 -14.16 -6.52 -14.77
CA GLU A 202 -12.73 -6.46 -14.50
C GLU A 202 -12.24 -7.62 -13.63
N THR A 203 -13.02 -8.02 -12.63
CA THR A 203 -12.72 -9.18 -11.77
C THR A 203 -12.86 -10.49 -12.56
N THR A 204 -13.82 -10.57 -13.49
CA THR A 204 -13.94 -11.70 -14.43
C THR A 204 -12.71 -11.80 -15.34
N ARG A 205 -12.23 -10.69 -15.90
CA ARG A 205 -10.98 -10.67 -16.69
C ARG A 205 -9.78 -11.11 -15.85
N THR A 206 -9.70 -10.69 -14.59
CA THR A 206 -8.66 -11.14 -13.67
C THR A 206 -8.71 -12.65 -13.45
N TRP A 207 -9.90 -13.19 -13.20
CA TRP A 207 -10.08 -14.64 -13.03
C TRP A 207 -9.68 -15.41 -14.29
N GLN A 208 -10.14 -14.99 -15.48
CA GLN A 208 -9.77 -15.61 -16.76
C GLN A 208 -8.25 -15.61 -16.99
N TYR A 209 -7.59 -14.50 -16.67
CA TYR A 209 -6.13 -14.41 -16.73
C TYR A 209 -5.47 -15.41 -15.78
N LEU A 210 -5.91 -15.47 -14.52
CA LEU A 210 -5.37 -16.40 -13.53
C LEU A 210 -5.57 -17.86 -13.91
N ASP A 211 -6.75 -18.20 -14.47
CA ASP A 211 -7.06 -19.54 -14.96
C ASP A 211 -6.17 -19.92 -16.16
N SER A 212 -5.91 -18.98 -17.07
CA SER A 212 -5.00 -19.21 -18.20
C SER A 212 -3.56 -19.54 -17.78
N LEU A 213 -3.13 -19.07 -16.60
CA LEU A 213 -1.84 -19.39 -15.99
C LEU A 213 -1.80 -20.77 -15.33
N ARG A 214 -2.91 -21.52 -15.35
CA ARG A 214 -3.10 -22.81 -14.65
C ARG A 214 -2.81 -22.72 -13.15
N ASN A 215 -3.18 -21.59 -12.55
CA ASN A 215 -2.97 -21.36 -11.12
C ASN A 215 -4.03 -22.02 -10.22
N PHE A 216 -5.13 -22.50 -10.79
CA PHE A 216 -6.24 -23.13 -10.06
C PHE A 216 -6.27 -24.64 -10.30
N ALA A 217 -6.31 -25.40 -9.20
CA ALA A 217 -6.79 -26.78 -9.19
C ALA A 217 -8.32 -26.82 -9.43
N PRO A 218 -8.90 -27.97 -9.81
CA PRO A 218 -10.34 -28.10 -10.07
C PRO A 218 -11.23 -27.64 -8.91
N GLU A 219 -10.79 -27.84 -7.68
CA GLU A 219 -11.46 -27.47 -6.43
C GLU A 219 -11.20 -26.03 -5.98
N ASP A 220 -10.22 -25.34 -6.58
CA ASP A 220 -9.86 -24.00 -6.18
C ASP A 220 -10.92 -22.98 -6.57
N ARG A 221 -11.04 -21.94 -5.74
CA ARG A 221 -11.93 -20.80 -5.96
C ARG A 221 -11.19 -19.51 -5.71
N LEU A 222 -11.50 -18.51 -6.52
CA LEU A 222 -11.06 -17.14 -6.30
C LEU A 222 -12.06 -16.41 -5.40
N GLU A 223 -11.62 -16.02 -4.22
CA GLU A 223 -12.39 -15.24 -3.27
C GLU A 223 -12.16 -13.75 -3.56
N VAL A 224 -13.16 -13.07 -4.14
CA VAL A 224 -13.08 -11.67 -4.55
C VAL A 224 -13.62 -10.79 -3.42
N CYS A 225 -12.72 -10.26 -2.60
CA CYS A 225 -13.05 -9.38 -1.48
C CYS A 225 -13.09 -7.92 -1.96
N ILE A 226 -14.25 -7.28 -1.93
CA ILE A 226 -14.45 -5.93 -2.46
C ILE A 226 -14.80 -5.00 -1.30
N LEU A 227 -13.93 -4.04 -0.99
CA LEU A 227 -14.17 -3.04 0.05
C LEU A 227 -14.96 -1.86 -0.51
N VAL A 228 -16.19 -1.64 -0.03
CA VAL A 228 -17.08 -0.57 -0.49
C VAL A 228 -17.84 0.09 0.66
N HIS A 229 -18.19 1.35 0.47
CA HIS A 229 -19.09 2.07 1.35
C HIS A 229 -20.54 1.62 1.13
N PRO A 230 -21.40 1.62 2.18
CA PRO A 230 -22.83 1.29 2.05
C PRO A 230 -23.59 2.07 0.96
N ASN A 231 -23.14 3.29 0.65
CA ASN A 231 -23.70 4.12 -0.42
C ASN A 231 -23.52 3.47 -1.81
N ASP A 232 -22.33 2.93 -2.08
CA ASP A 232 -22.01 2.32 -3.38
C ASP A 232 -22.44 0.84 -3.44
N ARG A 233 -22.55 0.18 -2.27
CA ARG A 233 -22.98 -1.21 -2.18
C ARG A 233 -24.28 -1.50 -2.93
N ARG A 234 -25.24 -0.56 -2.91
CA ARG A 234 -26.55 -0.70 -3.56
C ARG A 234 -26.48 -0.83 -5.08
N VAL A 235 -25.47 -0.22 -5.71
CA VAL A 235 -25.24 -0.30 -7.15
C VAL A 235 -24.22 -1.36 -7.52
N VAL A 236 -23.34 -1.74 -6.59
CA VAL A 236 -22.30 -2.76 -6.82
C VAL A 236 -22.85 -4.17 -6.64
N GLU A 237 -23.44 -4.47 -5.49
CA GLU A 237 -23.79 -5.86 -5.08
C GLU A 237 -24.75 -6.58 -6.04
N PRO A 238 -25.78 -5.94 -6.64
CA PRO A 238 -26.69 -6.63 -7.57
C PRO A 238 -26.02 -7.17 -8.85
N GLU A 239 -24.89 -6.58 -9.25
CA GLU A 239 -24.15 -6.95 -10.46
C GLU A 239 -23.14 -8.08 -10.21
N LEU A 240 -22.81 -8.35 -8.94
CA LEU A 240 -21.84 -9.37 -8.55
C LEU A 240 -22.51 -10.74 -8.45
N ARG A 241 -22.24 -11.59 -9.44
CA ARG A 241 -22.80 -12.95 -9.51
C ARG A 241 -21.73 -14.00 -9.29
N ASP A 242 -21.88 -14.79 -8.24
CA ASP A 242 -21.04 -15.96 -8.01
C ASP A 242 -21.19 -16.98 -9.14
N PHE A 243 -20.09 -17.65 -9.48
CA PHE A 243 -20.10 -18.82 -10.36
C PHE A 243 -18.98 -19.80 -9.95
N ALA A 244 -18.92 -20.97 -10.58
CA ALA A 244 -18.26 -22.16 -10.01
C ALA A 244 -16.89 -21.95 -9.32
N GLN A 245 -16.00 -21.11 -9.88
CA GLN A 245 -14.65 -20.85 -9.35
C GLN A 245 -14.43 -19.39 -8.89
N LEU A 246 -15.49 -18.58 -8.80
CA LEU A 246 -15.40 -17.18 -8.38
C LEU A 246 -16.51 -16.88 -7.38
N GLN A 247 -16.11 -16.45 -6.17
CA GLN A 247 -17.00 -16.11 -5.09
C GLN A 247 -16.78 -14.67 -4.62
N TYR A 248 -17.82 -13.85 -4.64
CA TYR A 248 -17.75 -12.46 -4.20
C TYR A 248 -17.97 -12.32 -2.69
N ARG A 249 -17.21 -11.41 -2.08
CA ARG A 249 -17.34 -11.01 -0.68
C ARG A 249 -17.34 -9.48 -0.60
N VAL A 250 -18.52 -8.89 -0.49
CA VAL A 250 -18.67 -7.44 -0.33
C VAL A 250 -18.40 -7.06 1.13
N LEU A 251 -17.30 -6.36 1.36
CA LEU A 251 -16.86 -5.87 2.64
C LEU A 251 -17.36 -4.43 2.83
N ASP A 252 -18.22 -4.23 3.82
CA ASP A 252 -18.70 -2.91 4.22
C ASP A 252 -17.59 -2.14 4.94
N ILE A 253 -17.15 -1.01 4.38
CA ILE A 253 -16.02 -0.23 4.91
C ILE A 253 -16.30 0.34 6.31
N GLU A 254 -17.57 0.62 6.66
CA GLU A 254 -17.92 1.10 8.01
C GLU A 254 -17.78 -0.03 9.03
N GLN A 255 -18.18 -1.25 8.67
CA GLN A 255 -18.03 -2.44 9.51
C GLN A 255 -16.56 -2.83 9.66
N VAL A 256 -15.79 -2.74 8.57
CA VAL A 256 -14.33 -2.93 8.59
C VAL A 256 -13.68 -1.89 9.50
N ALA A 257 -14.04 -0.61 9.38
CA ALA A 257 -13.52 0.44 10.24
C ALA A 257 -13.84 0.18 11.72
N ALA A 258 -15.06 -0.26 12.04
CA ALA A 258 -15.45 -0.64 13.39
C ALA A 258 -14.60 -1.81 13.93
N LYS A 259 -14.42 -2.88 13.13
CA LYS A 259 -13.60 -4.06 13.51
C LYS A 259 -12.14 -3.69 13.76
N LEU A 260 -11.57 -2.79 12.94
CA LEU A 260 -10.20 -2.32 13.07
C LEU A 260 -10.02 -1.24 14.16
N GLY A 261 -11.12 -0.65 14.65
CA GLY A 261 -11.09 0.49 15.56
C GLY A 261 -10.64 1.81 14.90
N LEU A 262 -10.82 1.94 13.57
CA LEU A 262 -10.59 3.17 12.81
C LEU A 262 -11.65 4.21 13.18
N LYS A 263 -11.20 5.43 13.49
CA LYS A 263 -12.09 6.55 13.84
C LYS A 263 -11.58 7.87 13.25
N PRO A 264 -12.46 8.71 12.65
CA PRO A 264 -13.84 8.38 12.25
C PRO A 264 -13.89 7.26 11.20
N ALA A 265 -15.07 6.71 10.93
CA ALA A 265 -15.24 5.78 9.81
C ALA A 265 -15.09 6.55 8.48
N PRO A 266 -14.56 5.91 7.42
CA PRO A 266 -14.51 6.51 6.08
C PRO A 266 -15.89 6.93 5.59
N LEU A 267 -15.94 7.99 4.78
CA LEU A 267 -17.20 8.58 4.27
C LEU A 267 -17.57 8.11 2.86
N ASP A 268 -16.65 7.41 2.19
CA ASP A 268 -16.78 6.90 0.83
C ASP A 268 -16.02 5.56 0.70
N SER A 269 -15.99 5.00 -0.51
CA SER A 269 -15.38 3.68 -0.76
C SER A 269 -13.85 3.70 -0.81
N THR A 270 -13.21 4.87 -0.71
CA THR A 270 -11.76 4.99 -0.87
C THR A 270 -11.01 4.43 0.36
N ALA A 271 -9.90 3.73 0.10
CA ALA A 271 -9.25 2.90 1.10
C ALA A 271 -8.10 3.58 1.85
N GLU A 272 -7.74 4.84 1.55
CA GLU A 272 -6.55 5.48 2.10
C GLU A 272 -6.59 5.61 3.63
N GLU A 273 -7.77 5.89 4.21
CA GLU A 273 -7.93 5.96 5.66
C GLU A 273 -7.78 4.58 6.31
N VAL A 274 -8.29 3.53 5.64
CA VAL A 274 -8.12 2.13 6.08
C VAL A 274 -6.65 1.74 6.00
N MET A 275 -5.95 2.02 4.89
CA MET A 275 -4.54 1.70 4.71
C MET A 275 -3.65 2.42 5.73
N VAL A 276 -3.88 3.71 5.97
CA VAL A 276 -3.15 4.47 7.00
C VAL A 276 -3.47 3.95 8.40
N HIS A 277 -4.70 3.57 8.68
CA HIS A 277 -5.03 2.98 9.97
C HIS A 277 -4.36 1.62 10.19
N LEU A 278 -4.32 0.76 9.16
CA LEU A 278 -3.57 -0.50 9.20
C LEU A 278 -2.09 -0.24 9.48
N PHE A 279 -1.49 0.83 8.93
CA PHE A 279 -0.12 1.25 9.25
C PHE A 279 0.05 1.60 10.74
N LEU A 280 -0.98 2.16 11.37
CA LEU A 280 -0.96 2.44 12.82
C LEU A 280 -1.13 1.18 13.67
N LEU A 281 -1.69 0.10 13.12
CA LEU A 281 -1.90 -1.19 13.79
C LEU A 281 -0.74 -2.16 13.61
N ARG A 282 -0.07 -2.14 12.46
CA ARG A 282 0.99 -3.07 12.08
C ARG A 282 2.22 -2.32 11.59
N ARG A 283 3.39 -2.90 11.86
CA ARG A 283 4.65 -2.34 11.36
C ARG A 283 4.70 -2.48 9.84
N ALA A 284 4.76 -1.38 9.13
CA ALA A 284 5.03 -1.38 7.70
C ALA A 284 6.54 -1.38 7.43
N GLU A 285 6.96 -2.21 6.48
CA GLU A 285 8.31 -2.19 5.94
C GLU A 285 8.53 -0.97 5.06
N ASN A 286 9.72 -0.38 5.11
CA ASN A 286 10.11 0.66 4.16
C ASN A 286 10.52 -0.01 2.85
N HIS A 287 9.71 0.18 1.82
CA HIS A 287 9.94 -0.45 0.52
C HIS A 287 10.92 0.37 -0.33
N PHE A 288 10.71 1.69 -0.43
CA PHE A 288 11.37 2.49 -1.47
C PHE A 288 12.26 3.64 -0.97
N ALA A 289 12.17 4.07 0.30
CA ALA A 289 12.97 5.20 0.75
C ALA A 289 14.42 4.78 1.03
N SER A 290 15.38 5.43 0.37
CA SER A 290 16.80 5.27 0.67
C SER A 290 17.15 5.79 2.07
N GLU A 291 18.37 5.54 2.54
CA GLU A 291 18.86 6.16 3.77
C GLU A 291 18.95 7.68 3.66
N GLU A 292 19.36 8.18 2.49
CA GLU A 292 19.46 9.60 2.19
C GLU A 292 18.10 10.30 2.30
N LEU A 293 17.04 9.73 1.69
CA LEU A 293 15.68 10.26 1.80
C LEU A 293 15.14 10.26 3.24
N ARG A 294 15.68 9.41 4.11
CA ARG A 294 15.27 9.29 5.51
C ARG A 294 16.19 10.03 6.49
N ARG A 295 17.17 10.79 6.01
CA ARG A 295 18.19 11.43 6.86
C ARG A 295 17.58 12.32 7.94
N PHE A 296 16.57 13.12 7.61
CA PHE A 296 15.91 14.01 8.58
C PHE A 296 15.13 13.24 9.64
N ALA A 297 14.53 12.10 9.31
CA ALA A 297 13.92 11.22 10.29
C ALA A 297 14.96 10.57 11.21
N THR A 298 16.13 10.20 10.69
CA THR A 298 17.25 9.67 11.48
C THR A 298 17.82 10.73 12.43
N LEU A 299 18.11 11.94 11.93
CA LEU A 299 18.58 13.06 12.75
C LEU A 299 17.59 13.41 13.86
N ARG A 300 16.30 13.46 13.54
CA ARG A 300 15.24 13.73 14.53
C ARG A 300 15.21 12.65 15.62
N ARG A 301 15.30 11.37 15.26
CA ARG A 301 15.35 10.26 16.23
C ARG A 301 16.57 10.39 17.13
N ALA A 302 17.75 10.62 16.57
CA ALA A 302 18.98 10.83 17.33
C ALA A 302 18.85 11.99 18.32
N ARG A 303 18.31 13.14 17.90
CA ARG A 303 18.06 14.29 18.76
C ARG A 303 17.14 13.94 19.94
N ILE A 304 16.04 13.24 19.70
CA ILE A 304 15.11 12.85 20.77
C ILE A 304 15.77 11.89 21.76
N THR A 305 16.49 10.88 21.26
CA THR A 305 17.19 9.91 22.11
C THR A 305 18.25 10.59 22.97
N LEU A 306 19.05 11.51 22.40
CA LEU A 306 20.05 12.28 23.15
C LEU A 306 19.40 13.16 24.22
N THR A 307 18.31 13.86 23.90
CA THR A 307 17.57 14.66 24.88
C THR A 307 17.02 13.80 26.01
N GLN A 308 16.43 12.64 25.71
CA GLN A 308 15.92 11.72 26.72
C GLN A 308 17.03 11.15 27.61
N ALA A 309 18.18 10.78 27.03
CA ALA A 309 19.34 10.31 27.78
C ALA A 309 19.87 11.42 28.70
N ALA A 310 19.98 12.66 28.23
CA ALA A 310 20.41 13.80 29.04
C ALA A 310 19.46 14.04 30.23
N PHE A 311 18.15 14.03 30.01
CA PHE A 311 17.18 14.12 31.11
C PHE A 311 17.29 12.95 32.10
N GLY A 312 17.52 11.73 31.62
CA GLY A 312 17.74 10.56 32.47
C GLY A 312 18.97 10.68 33.37
N VAL A 313 20.09 11.18 32.83
CA VAL A 313 21.31 11.44 33.60
C VAL A 313 21.08 12.52 34.66
N ILE A 314 20.39 13.62 34.30
CA ILE A 314 20.07 14.69 35.26
C ILE A 314 19.17 14.16 36.39
N ALA A 315 18.10 13.41 36.04
CA ALA A 315 17.20 12.85 37.04
C ALA A 315 17.91 11.85 37.97
N ALA A 316 18.80 11.00 37.44
CA ALA A 316 19.60 10.07 38.23
C ALA A 316 20.63 10.79 39.12
N SER A 317 21.14 11.95 38.70
CA SER A 317 22.08 12.75 39.51
C SER A 317 21.41 13.54 40.64
N LEU A 318 20.09 13.71 40.59
CA LEU A 318 19.28 14.41 41.59
C LEU A 318 18.58 13.46 42.59
N ALA A 319 18.66 12.14 42.35
CA ALA A 319 18.11 11.09 43.20
C ALA A 319 19.18 10.52 44.13
#